data_AF-C1BDK8-F1
#
_entry.id   AF-C1BDK8-F1
#
_cell.length_a   1.000
_cell.length_b   1.000
_cell.length_c   1.000
_cell.angle_alpha   90.00
_cell.angle_beta   90.00
_cell.angle_gamma   90.00
#
_symmetry.space_group_name_H-M   'P 1'
#
loop_
_entity.id
_entity.type
_entity.pdbx_description
1 polymer ?
#
loop_
_entity_poly.entity_id
_entity_poly.type
_entity_poly.pdbx_seq_one_letter_code
_entity_poly.pdbx_strand_id
1 'polypeptide(L)'
;MSSDDDFSGKAQSVSRRVMRGFQPDQLEKARRSAGVSQRELARLARLNADTIRRWELGDSSPQVDLLARVTAAIGVSISDLVKVPEGDRYPGDWRILRGLTQPQLGAAAGVTTQIVGSVERGEISLSDNMARKLSAALQIPESELRASYERVRTRPAGTPA
;
A
#
# COMPACT_ATOMS: atom_id res chain seq x y z
N MET A 1 39.77 -17.63 33.17
CA MET A 1 39.76 -16.36 32.44
C MET A 1 38.58 -16.39 31.49
N SER A 2 37.60 -15.55 31.79
CA SER A 2 36.42 -15.08 31.04
C SER A 2 35.49 -16.13 30.40
N SER A 3 34.24 -16.29 30.86
CA SER A 3 33.08 -15.37 30.78
C SER A 3 32.63 -15.15 29.34
N ASP A 4 31.54 -15.80 28.93
CA ASP A 4 30.15 -15.30 28.96
C ASP A 4 29.85 -14.44 27.73
N ASP A 5 29.09 -14.97 26.78
CA ASP A 5 27.71 -14.49 26.58
C ASP A 5 27.03 -15.28 25.44
N ASP A 6 26.03 -16.04 25.88
CA ASP A 6 24.89 -16.52 25.10
C ASP A 6 23.93 -15.35 24.87
N PHE A 7 23.57 -15.08 23.61
CA PHE A 7 22.29 -14.45 23.27
C PHE A 7 21.73 -15.08 21.99
N SER A 8 21.06 -16.21 22.18
CA SER A 8 19.63 -16.37 21.86
C SER A 8 19.04 -15.39 20.82
N GLY A 9 18.55 -15.97 19.72
CA GLY A 9 17.11 -15.88 19.47
C GLY A 9 16.63 -14.96 18.34
N LYS A 10 15.92 -15.64 17.42
CA LYS A 10 14.63 -15.25 16.82
C LYS A 10 14.65 -14.41 15.53
N ALA A 11 14.36 -15.14 14.46
CA ALA A 11 13.34 -14.85 13.44
C ALA A 11 12.82 -13.40 13.37
N GLN A 12 13.16 -12.70 12.30
CA GLN A 12 12.46 -11.49 11.84
C GLN A 12 12.61 -11.42 10.31
N SER A 13 11.60 -11.24 9.48
CA SER A 13 10.17 -11.06 9.66
C SER A 13 9.55 -11.46 8.32
N VAL A 14 8.47 -12.23 8.37
CA VAL A 14 7.57 -12.49 7.24
C VAL A 14 7.41 -11.23 6.40
N SER A 15 7.71 -11.35 5.10
CA SER A 15 7.56 -10.37 4.03
C SER A 15 6.64 -9.20 4.39
N ARG A 16 7.23 -8.07 4.84
CA ARG A 16 6.50 -6.82 4.93
C ARG A 16 6.27 -6.36 3.50
N ARG A 17 5.12 -6.75 2.94
CA ARG A 17 4.65 -6.44 1.58
C ARG A 17 5.18 -5.08 1.11
N VAL A 18 6.09 -5.12 0.14
CA VAL A 18 6.56 -3.93 -0.57
C VAL A 18 5.35 -3.36 -1.30
N MET A 19 5.06 -2.08 -1.09
CA MET A 19 4.03 -1.37 -1.84
C MET A 19 4.51 -1.26 -3.28
N ARG A 20 3.84 -2.00 -4.18
CA ARG A 20 4.19 -2.01 -5.60
C ARG A 20 4.07 -0.60 -6.18
N GLY A 21 5.08 -0.21 -6.96
CA GLY A 21 5.07 1.06 -7.69
C GLY A 21 5.38 2.31 -6.86
N PHE A 22 5.70 2.20 -5.56
CA PHE A 22 6.17 3.35 -4.77
C PHE A 22 7.47 3.93 -5.35
N GLN A 23 7.54 5.27 -5.46
CA GLN A 23 8.64 6.02 -6.07
C GLN A 23 9.32 6.91 -5.01
N PRO A 24 10.45 6.47 -4.43
CA PRO A 24 11.23 7.24 -3.46
C PRO A 24 11.56 8.67 -3.91
N ASP A 25 12.04 8.81 -5.15
CA ASP A 25 12.41 10.11 -5.74
C ASP A 25 11.22 11.07 -5.83
N GLN A 26 10.01 10.55 -6.07
CA GLN A 26 8.81 11.39 -6.14
C GLN A 26 8.40 11.89 -4.76
N LEU A 27 8.61 11.09 -3.70
CA LEU A 27 8.38 11.54 -2.33
C LEU A 27 9.33 12.69 -1.99
N GLU A 28 10.62 12.53 -2.32
CA GLU A 28 11.62 13.58 -2.08
C GLU A 28 11.27 14.87 -2.83
N LYS A 29 10.94 14.76 -4.13
CA LYS A 29 10.53 15.91 -4.96
C LYS A 29 9.28 16.60 -4.41
N ALA A 30 8.25 15.84 -4.04
CA ALA A 30 7.02 16.39 -3.47
C ALA A 30 7.30 17.11 -2.14
N ARG A 31 8.10 16.50 -1.26
CA ARG A 31 8.51 17.13 0.01
C ARG A 31 9.27 18.43 -0.22
N ARG A 32 10.24 18.44 -1.14
CA ARG A 32 11.01 19.64 -1.48
C ARG A 32 10.13 20.74 -2.08
N SER A 33 9.17 20.37 -2.93
CA SER A 33 8.20 21.31 -3.51
C SER A 33 7.28 21.93 -2.45
N ALA A 34 6.95 21.18 -1.40
CA ALA A 34 6.24 21.69 -0.23
C ALA A 34 7.11 22.52 0.72
N GLY A 35 8.42 22.65 0.46
CA GLY A 35 9.33 23.50 1.23
C GLY A 35 9.70 22.98 2.63
N VAL A 36 9.45 21.70 2.93
CA VAL A 36 9.68 21.12 4.26
C VAL A 36 10.89 20.19 4.31
N SER A 37 11.57 20.13 5.46
CA SER A 37 12.64 19.16 5.71
C SER A 37 12.07 17.76 6.00
N GLN A 38 12.89 16.70 5.92
CA GLN A 38 12.47 15.34 6.30
C GLN A 38 11.94 15.28 7.73
N ARG A 39 12.61 15.97 8.67
CA ARG A 39 12.19 16.04 10.07
C ARG A 39 10.86 16.76 10.25
N GLU A 40 10.65 17.83 9.48
CA GLU A 40 9.40 18.60 9.52
C GLU A 40 8.24 17.79 8.95
N LEU A 41 8.45 17.12 7.80
CA LEU A 41 7.46 16.20 7.25
C LEU A 41 7.10 15.08 8.24
N ALA A 42 8.11 14.47 8.87
CA ALA A 42 7.88 13.45 9.89
C ALA A 42 7.06 13.99 11.06
N ARG A 43 7.34 15.22 11.53
CA ARG A 43 6.57 15.88 12.58
C ARG A 43 5.11 16.10 12.17
N LEU A 44 4.86 16.66 10.98
CA LEU A 44 3.52 16.92 10.45
C LEU A 44 2.72 15.62 10.28
N ALA A 45 3.38 14.58 9.77
CA ALA A 45 2.76 13.28 9.57
C ALA A 45 2.70 12.43 10.84
N ARG A 46 3.32 12.86 11.96
CA ARG A 46 3.56 12.13 13.23
C ARG A 46 4.28 10.78 13.06
N LEU A 47 5.38 10.80 12.32
CA LEU A 47 6.32 9.69 12.08
C LEU A 47 7.71 10.04 12.65
N ASN A 48 8.62 9.07 12.64
CA ASN A 48 10.04 9.31 12.89
C ASN A 48 10.71 9.86 11.61
N ALA A 49 11.62 10.82 11.76
CA ALA A 49 12.41 11.37 10.66
C ALA A 49 13.22 10.28 9.92
N ASP A 50 13.72 9.27 10.63
CA ASP A 50 14.43 8.15 10.02
C ASP A 50 13.53 7.32 9.08
N THR A 51 12.22 7.25 9.36
CA THR A 51 11.25 6.59 8.47
C THR A 51 11.16 7.32 7.12
N ILE A 52 11.02 8.65 7.14
CA ILE A 52 10.98 9.46 5.92
C ILE A 52 12.28 9.32 5.13
N ARG A 53 13.43 9.40 5.81
CA ARG A 53 14.74 9.23 5.21
C ARG A 53 14.87 7.87 4.50
N ARG A 54 14.51 6.77 5.18
CA ARG A 54 14.57 5.42 4.59
C ARG A 54 13.63 5.24 3.41
N TRP A 55 12.46 5.89 3.42
CA TRP A 55 11.56 5.86 2.26
C TRP A 55 12.12 6.62 1.08
N GLU A 56 12.70 7.81 1.30
CA GLU A 56 13.34 8.61 0.23
C GLU A 56 14.59 7.92 -0.34
N LEU A 57 15.30 7.11 0.46
CA LEU A 57 16.43 6.30 0.01
C LEU A 57 16.02 4.97 -0.65
N GLY A 58 14.75 4.57 -0.56
CA GLY A 58 14.29 3.27 -1.02
C GLY A 58 14.68 2.08 -0.13
N ASP A 59 15.30 2.31 1.02
CA ASP A 59 15.69 1.28 2.01
C ASP A 59 14.47 0.52 2.58
N SER A 60 13.28 1.13 2.52
CA SER A 60 12.04 0.49 2.93
C SER A 60 10.83 1.07 2.21
N SER A 61 9.76 0.28 2.14
CA SER A 61 8.49 0.69 1.54
C SER A 61 7.50 1.15 2.61
N PRO A 62 6.68 2.18 2.35
CA PRO A 62 5.63 2.61 3.26
C PRO A 62 4.48 1.60 3.32
N GLN A 63 3.74 1.64 4.43
CA GLN A 63 2.37 1.13 4.49
C GLN A 63 1.40 2.22 4.01
N VAL A 64 0.24 1.81 3.45
CA VAL A 64 -0.71 2.73 2.80
C VAL A 64 -1.24 3.80 3.75
N ASP A 65 -1.51 3.45 5.01
CA ASP A 65 -2.00 4.37 6.04
C ASP A 65 -0.96 5.42 6.43
N LEU A 66 0.31 5.02 6.55
CA LEU A 66 1.40 5.94 6.84
C LEU A 66 1.71 6.85 5.65
N LEU A 67 1.67 6.30 4.42
CA LEU A 67 1.81 7.10 3.20
C LEU A 67 0.67 8.10 3.03
N ALA A 68 -0.57 7.71 3.35
CA ALA A 68 -1.73 8.60 3.32
C ALA A 68 -1.53 9.80 4.27
N ARG A 69 -0.95 9.59 5.46
CA ARG A 69 -0.62 10.68 6.39
C ARG A 69 0.46 11.61 5.85
N VAL A 70 1.50 11.05 5.24
CA VAL A 70 2.60 11.82 4.64
C VAL A 70 2.11 12.65 3.46
N THR A 71 1.35 12.06 2.56
CA THR A 71 0.80 12.74 1.37
C THR A 71 -0.19 13.84 1.76
N ALA A 72 -1.05 13.60 2.76
CA ALA A 72 -1.93 14.63 3.32
C ALA A 72 -1.15 15.80 3.94
N ALA A 73 -0.02 15.55 4.61
CA ALA A 73 0.80 16.59 5.22
C ALA A 73 1.47 17.55 4.23
N ILE A 74 1.71 17.09 2.99
CA ILE A 74 2.35 17.89 1.93
C ILE A 74 1.41 18.23 0.77
N GLY A 75 0.11 17.90 0.90
CA GLY A 75 -0.92 18.28 -0.07
C GLY A 75 -0.85 17.57 -1.41
N VAL A 76 -0.33 16.33 -1.47
CA VAL A 76 -0.30 15.50 -2.69
C VAL A 76 -1.16 14.26 -2.53
N SER A 77 -1.40 13.53 -3.63
CA SER A 77 -2.11 12.25 -3.63
C SER A 77 -1.14 11.06 -3.56
N ILE A 78 -1.61 9.90 -3.10
CA ILE A 78 -0.79 8.67 -3.19
C ILE A 78 -0.45 8.34 -4.65
N SER A 79 -1.36 8.60 -5.59
CA SER A 79 -1.10 8.40 -7.02
C SER A 79 0.04 9.25 -7.59
N ASP A 80 0.49 10.29 -6.90
CA ASP A 80 1.69 11.06 -7.29
C ASP A 80 2.98 10.34 -6.92
N LEU A 81 2.93 9.48 -5.90
CA LEU A 81 4.07 8.75 -5.33
C LEU A 81 4.07 7.26 -5.67
N VAL A 82 2.94 6.72 -6.11
CA VAL A 82 2.77 5.31 -6.45
C VAL A 82 2.27 5.19 -7.87
N LYS A 83 3.05 4.52 -8.72
CA LYS A 83 2.72 4.29 -10.13
C LYS A 83 2.69 2.79 -10.42
N VAL A 84 1.49 2.29 -10.69
CA VAL A 84 1.26 0.95 -11.25
C VAL A 84 0.47 1.15 -12.54
N PRO A 85 0.97 0.72 -13.71
CA PRO A 85 0.22 0.80 -14.98
C PRO A 85 -1.13 0.08 -14.86
N GLU A 86 -2.18 0.62 -15.46
CA GLU A 86 -3.55 0.05 -15.35
C GLU A 86 -3.63 -1.41 -15.82
N GLY A 87 -2.88 -1.73 -16.87
CA GLY A 87 -2.74 -3.10 -17.39
C GLY A 87 -2.12 -4.09 -16.41
N ASP A 88 -1.45 -3.61 -15.36
CA ASP A 88 -0.69 -4.42 -14.38
C ASP A 88 -1.24 -4.30 -12.95
N ARG A 89 -2.35 -3.56 -12.78
CA ARG A 89 -3.00 -3.39 -11.48
C ARG A 89 -3.73 -4.66 -11.07
N TYR A 90 -3.55 -5.02 -9.81
CA TYR A 90 -4.40 -5.93 -9.06
C TYR A 90 -5.42 -5.15 -8.21
N PRO A 91 -6.46 -5.79 -7.66
CA PRO A 91 -7.49 -5.10 -6.85
C PRO A 91 -6.90 -4.30 -5.68
N GLY A 92 -5.82 -4.80 -5.08
CA GLY A 92 -5.13 -4.11 -3.99
C GLY A 92 -4.43 -2.81 -4.43
N ASP A 93 -3.96 -2.72 -5.66
CA ASP A 93 -3.29 -1.52 -6.18
C ASP A 93 -4.28 -0.37 -6.32
N TRP A 94 -5.49 -0.65 -6.81
CA TRP A 94 -6.59 0.33 -6.86
C TRP A 94 -6.88 0.91 -5.49
N ARG A 95 -6.94 0.05 -4.46
CA ARG A 95 -7.15 0.47 -3.09
C ARG A 95 -6.01 1.35 -2.57
N ILE A 96 -4.76 0.96 -2.83
CA ILE A 96 -3.57 1.73 -2.41
C ILE A 96 -3.55 3.11 -3.06
N LEU A 97 -3.85 3.20 -4.35
CA LEU A 97 -3.90 4.47 -5.09
C LEU A 97 -4.97 5.44 -4.54
N ARG A 98 -6.02 4.92 -3.88
CA ARG A 98 -7.02 5.72 -3.16
C ARG A 98 -6.65 6.03 -1.70
N GLY A 99 -5.50 5.57 -1.22
CA GLY A 99 -5.09 5.74 0.17
C GLY A 99 -5.93 4.98 1.18
N LEU A 100 -6.58 3.90 0.72
CA LEU A 100 -7.45 3.09 1.57
C LEU A 100 -6.69 1.89 2.14
N THR A 101 -6.93 1.61 3.41
CA THR A 101 -6.62 0.31 4.04
C THR A 101 -7.71 -0.71 3.71
N GLN A 102 -7.43 -2.01 3.85
CA GLN A 102 -8.45 -3.05 3.63
C GLN A 102 -9.71 -2.85 4.49
N PRO A 103 -9.60 -2.52 5.80
CA PRO A 103 -10.78 -2.22 6.62
C PRO A 103 -11.56 -1.00 6.13
N GLN A 104 -10.88 0.07 5.69
CA GLN A 104 -11.55 1.26 5.16
C GLN A 104 -12.32 0.95 3.87
N LEU A 105 -11.73 0.17 2.95
CA LEU A 105 -12.46 -0.26 1.75
C LEU A 105 -13.65 -1.16 2.10
N GLY A 106 -13.47 -2.09 3.04
CA GLY A 106 -14.56 -2.96 3.51
C GLY A 106 -15.73 -2.15 4.05
N ALA A 107 -15.45 -1.20 4.95
CA ALA A 107 -16.45 -0.30 5.51
C ALA A 107 -17.16 0.52 4.41
N ALA A 108 -16.42 1.12 3.47
CA ALA A 108 -16.98 1.91 2.38
C ALA A 108 -17.85 1.09 1.41
N ALA A 109 -17.50 -0.18 1.18
CA ALA A 109 -18.24 -1.08 0.30
C ALA A 109 -19.36 -1.86 1.01
N GLY A 110 -19.48 -1.75 2.34
CA GLY A 110 -20.41 -2.56 3.13
C GLY A 110 -20.12 -4.06 3.06
N VAL A 111 -18.83 -4.43 3.16
CA VAL A 111 -18.33 -5.82 3.24
C VAL A 111 -17.26 -5.93 4.34
N THR A 112 -16.92 -7.15 4.75
CA THR A 112 -15.90 -7.34 5.78
C THR A 112 -14.48 -7.16 5.22
N THR A 113 -13.53 -6.79 6.09
CA THR A 113 -12.10 -6.73 5.74
C THR A 113 -11.59 -8.07 5.17
N GLN A 114 -12.10 -9.19 5.69
CA GLN A 114 -11.74 -10.53 5.20
C GLN A 114 -12.15 -10.72 3.74
N ILE A 115 -13.37 -10.28 3.35
CA ILE A 115 -13.82 -10.33 1.96
C ILE A 115 -12.88 -9.52 1.06
N VAL A 116 -12.53 -8.29 1.47
CA VAL A 116 -11.58 -7.46 0.71
C VAL A 116 -10.25 -8.21 0.50
N GLY A 117 -9.69 -8.76 1.59
CA GLY A 117 -8.42 -9.49 1.52
C GLY A 117 -8.48 -10.73 0.63
N SER A 118 -9.56 -11.52 0.69
CA SER A 118 -9.72 -12.71 -0.14
C SER A 118 -9.96 -12.38 -1.61
N VAL A 119 -10.68 -11.30 -1.93
CA VAL A 119 -10.79 -10.78 -3.31
C VAL A 119 -9.41 -10.36 -3.84
N GLU A 120 -8.64 -9.60 -3.05
CA GLU A 120 -7.30 -9.14 -3.44
C GLU A 120 -6.29 -10.27 -3.67
N ARG A 121 -6.50 -11.43 -3.03
CA ARG A 121 -5.66 -12.63 -3.22
C ARG A 121 -6.20 -13.59 -4.29
N GLY A 122 -7.39 -13.34 -4.82
CA GLY A 122 -8.06 -14.21 -5.79
C GLY A 122 -8.59 -15.51 -5.20
N GLU A 123 -8.80 -15.57 -3.88
CA GLU A 123 -9.20 -16.78 -3.15
C GLU A 123 -10.69 -17.09 -3.26
N ILE A 124 -11.51 -16.07 -3.53
CA ILE A 124 -12.95 -16.18 -3.68
C ILE A 124 -13.38 -15.60 -5.02
N SER A 125 -14.48 -16.14 -5.58
CA SER A 125 -15.09 -15.61 -6.80
C SER A 125 -15.64 -14.20 -6.59
N LEU A 126 -15.38 -13.29 -7.53
CA LEU A 126 -15.93 -11.94 -7.51
C LEU A 126 -17.35 -11.93 -8.11
N SER A 127 -18.36 -12.09 -7.25
CA SER A 127 -19.77 -11.97 -7.66
C SER A 127 -20.13 -10.56 -8.13
N ASP A 128 -21.18 -10.43 -8.93
CA ASP A 128 -21.61 -9.13 -9.47
C ASP A 128 -21.95 -8.12 -8.39
N ASN A 129 -22.57 -8.57 -7.30
CA ASN A 129 -22.88 -7.70 -6.18
C ASN A 129 -21.62 -7.17 -5.49
N MET A 130 -20.58 -8.01 -5.33
CA MET A 130 -19.30 -7.59 -4.75
C MET A 130 -18.53 -6.68 -5.71
N ALA A 131 -18.53 -6.98 -7.01
CA ALA A 131 -17.94 -6.14 -8.03
C ALA A 131 -18.52 -4.73 -8.00
N ARG A 132 -19.86 -4.60 -7.98
CA ARG A 132 -20.56 -3.31 -7.81
C ARG A 132 -20.14 -2.56 -6.56
N LYS A 133 -20.22 -3.21 -5.40
CA LYS A 133 -19.91 -2.58 -4.10
C LYS A 133 -18.46 -2.08 -4.02
N LEU A 134 -17.51 -2.92 -4.40
CA LEU A 134 -16.08 -2.62 -4.32
C LEU A 134 -15.67 -1.56 -5.36
N SER A 135 -16.15 -1.67 -6.60
CA SER A 135 -15.84 -0.69 -7.65
C SER A 135 -16.42 0.69 -7.35
N ALA A 136 -17.64 0.76 -6.80
CA ALA A 136 -18.24 2.01 -6.34
C ALA A 136 -17.43 2.66 -5.20
N ALA A 137 -17.03 1.87 -4.20
CA ALA A 137 -16.20 2.36 -3.09
C ALA A 137 -14.80 2.80 -3.54
N LEU A 138 -14.23 2.11 -4.55
CA LEU A 138 -12.97 2.48 -5.20
C LEU A 138 -13.15 3.59 -6.25
N GLN A 139 -14.38 4.00 -6.56
CA GLN A 139 -14.75 4.92 -7.64
C GLN A 139 -14.02 4.62 -8.97
N ILE A 140 -14.09 3.36 -9.40
CA ILE A 140 -13.59 2.90 -10.70
C ILE A 140 -14.72 2.18 -11.45
N PRO A 141 -14.64 2.06 -12.78
CA PRO A 141 -15.56 1.19 -13.52
C PRO A 141 -15.48 -0.27 -13.02
N GLU A 142 -16.62 -0.97 -12.99
CA GLU A 142 -16.65 -2.40 -12.66
C GLU A 142 -15.75 -3.24 -13.57
N SER A 143 -15.62 -2.85 -14.84
CA SER A 143 -14.77 -3.50 -15.83
C SER A 143 -13.30 -3.50 -15.40
N GLU A 144 -12.81 -2.40 -14.82
CA GLU A 144 -11.44 -2.27 -14.32
C GLU A 144 -11.19 -3.18 -13.12
N LEU A 145 -12.14 -3.23 -12.19
CA LEU A 145 -12.04 -4.12 -11.04
C LEU A 145 -12.01 -5.59 -11.50
N ARG A 146 -12.90 -5.98 -12.41
CA ARG A 146 -12.97 -7.34 -12.95
C ARG A 146 -11.71 -7.72 -13.72
N ALA A 147 -11.20 -6.83 -14.57
CA ALA A 147 -9.95 -7.06 -15.29
C ALA A 147 -8.77 -7.26 -14.32
N SER A 148 -8.66 -6.41 -13.29
CA SER A 148 -7.62 -6.56 -12.26
C SER A 148 -7.76 -7.84 -11.43
N TYR A 149 -8.99 -8.24 -11.12
CA TYR A 149 -9.29 -9.47 -10.40
C TYR A 149 -8.92 -10.72 -11.22
N GLU A 150 -9.24 -10.75 -12.53
CA GLU A 150 -8.88 -11.89 -13.37
C GLU A 150 -7.35 -12.06 -13.43
N ARG A 151 -6.58 -10.97 -13.51
CA ARG A 151 -5.10 -11.05 -13.46
C ARG A 151 -4.58 -11.70 -12.18
N VAL A 152 -5.18 -11.41 -11.02
CA VAL A 152 -4.81 -12.07 -9.77
C VAL A 152 -5.14 -13.56 -9.82
N ARG A 153 -6.29 -13.91 -10.41
CA ARG A 153 -6.80 -15.28 -10.48
C ARG A 153 -6.00 -16.17 -11.44
N THR A 154 -5.49 -15.58 -12.53
CA THR A 154 -4.69 -16.27 -13.55
C THR A 154 -3.18 -16.21 -13.30
N ARG A 155 -2.74 -15.66 -12.15
CA ARG A 155 -1.30 -15.56 -11.85
C ARG A 155 -0.67 -16.96 -11.74
N PRO A 156 0.52 -17.20 -12.31
CA PRO A 156 1.25 -18.45 -12.10
C PRO A 156 1.51 -18.67 -10.60
N ALA A 157 1.37 -19.91 -10.14
CA ALA A 157 1.65 -20.28 -8.76
C ALA A 157 3.09 -19.85 -8.38
N GLY A 158 3.24 -19.11 -7.28
CA GLY A 158 4.55 -18.71 -6.73
C GLY A 158 4.91 -17.22 -6.83
N THR A 159 4.11 -16.37 -7.47
CA THR A 159 4.38 -14.91 -7.50
C THR A 159 3.76 -14.20 -6.29
N PRO A 160 4.55 -13.50 -5.43
CA PRO A 160 4.01 -12.75 -4.30
C PRO A 160 3.02 -11.68 -4.77
N ALA A 161 1.89 -11.56 -4.07
CA ALA A 161 0.93 -10.46 -4.27
C ALA A 161 1.28 -9.25 -3.41
#